data_AF-A0A7V7WKS8-F1
#
_entry.id   AF-A0A7V7WKS8-F1
#
_cell.length_a   1.000
_cell.length_b   1.000
_cell.length_c   1.000
_cell.angle_alpha   90.00
_cell.angle_beta   90.00
_cell.angle_gamma   90.00
#
_symmetry.space_group_name_H-M   'P 1'
#
loop_
_entity.id
_entity.type
_entity.pdbx_description
1 polymer ?
#
loop_
_entity_poly.entity_id
_entity_poly.type
_entity_poly.pdbx_seq_one_letter_code
_entity_poly.pdbx_strand_id
1 'polypeptide(L)'
;MSGNIAKALGLLSILYCTACSGGAAQGPETPVPPSPPDFHYISLGDSLAAGVQDGTTNEHTQPHSYAAILAKQLAKAYGGTLTMPLLAVDGPRKNPDKVPTLLGISGEDSGSIYETKATGEPLTSASSLHDRTLAPIAFSEYRGEATSQLDAALWLAEKWKDSDPSVPKIMTLWLNNDVLGSVVQI
;
A
#
# COMPACT_ATOMS: atom_id res chain seq x y z
N MET A 1 14.11 -32.98 -55.74
CA MET A 1 13.37 -32.36 -54.63
C MET A 1 14.25 -32.52 -53.39
N SER A 2 15.16 -31.56 -53.17
CA SER A 2 15.10 -30.57 -52.08
C SER A 2 14.84 -31.23 -50.71
N GLY A 3 15.73 -31.19 -49.72
CA GLY A 3 16.90 -30.36 -49.60
C GLY A 3 17.85 -30.76 -48.48
N ASN A 4 18.98 -30.06 -48.52
CA ASN A 4 20.08 -29.97 -47.56
C ASN A 4 19.55 -29.70 -46.14
N ILE A 5 20.21 -30.14 -45.07
CA ILE A 5 21.35 -29.47 -44.42
C ILE A 5 21.91 -30.53 -43.42
N ALA A 6 23.09 -31.11 -43.64
CA ALA A 6 24.40 -30.58 -43.26
C ALA A 6 24.47 -30.20 -41.78
N LYS A 7 25.48 -30.51 -40.97
CA LYS A 7 26.77 -31.16 -41.15
C LYS A 7 27.23 -31.41 -39.70
N ALA A 8 27.74 -32.60 -39.45
CA ALA A 8 29.12 -32.82 -39.03
C ALA A 8 29.43 -32.30 -37.61
N LEU A 9 29.49 -33.17 -36.60
CA LEU A 9 30.51 -34.21 -36.39
C LEU A 9 31.85 -33.61 -35.96
N GLY A 10 32.27 -34.05 -34.77
CA GLY A 10 33.66 -34.11 -34.34
C GLY A 10 34.02 -33.07 -33.28
N LEU A 11 34.85 -33.36 -32.29
CA LEU A 11 35.58 -34.59 -31.94
C LEU A 11 36.27 -34.28 -30.59
N LEU A 12 36.64 -35.33 -29.85
CA LEU A 12 37.89 -35.41 -29.06
C LEU A 12 37.91 -34.92 -27.59
N SER A 13 37.69 -35.89 -26.69
CA SER A 13 38.49 -36.29 -25.51
C SER A 13 39.39 -35.30 -24.77
N ILE A 14 39.40 -35.36 -23.43
CA ILE A 14 40.48 -35.96 -22.61
C ILE A 14 40.04 -36.11 -21.14
N LEU A 15 40.41 -37.27 -20.60
CA LEU A 15 40.27 -37.77 -19.23
C LEU A 15 41.24 -37.05 -18.26
N TYR A 16 40.85 -36.78 -17.01
CA TYR A 16 41.64 -37.17 -15.81
C TYR A 16 40.86 -36.90 -14.51
N CYS A 17 40.71 -37.95 -13.71
CA CYS A 17 40.27 -37.88 -12.31
C CYS A 17 41.39 -37.29 -11.46
N THR A 18 41.04 -36.35 -10.58
CA THR A 18 41.73 -36.16 -9.30
C THR A 18 40.69 -36.29 -8.19
N ALA A 19 40.72 -37.42 -7.49
CA ALA A 19 40.10 -37.55 -6.19
C ALA A 19 40.97 -36.81 -5.17
N CYS A 20 40.42 -35.84 -4.44
CA CYS A 20 40.97 -35.45 -3.14
C CYS A 20 39.92 -34.74 -2.28
N SER A 21 39.64 -35.38 -1.14
CA SER A 21 39.15 -34.86 0.14
C SER A 21 37.87 -34.01 0.18
N GLY A 22 36.91 -34.51 0.96
CA GLY A 22 35.64 -33.86 1.26
C GLY A 22 35.78 -32.40 1.73
N GLY A 23 35.12 -31.54 0.99
CA GLY A 23 34.66 -30.23 1.39
C GLY A 23 33.39 -30.01 0.60
N ALA A 24 32.25 -29.89 1.27
CA ALA A 24 30.98 -29.59 0.61
C ALA A 24 31.14 -28.24 -0.11
N ALA A 25 31.35 -28.29 -1.43
CA ALA A 25 31.28 -27.12 -2.28
C ALA A 25 29.83 -26.61 -2.19
N GLN A 26 29.65 -25.46 -1.54
CA GLN A 26 28.45 -24.66 -1.71
C GLN A 26 28.27 -24.47 -3.21
N GLY A 27 27.17 -24.97 -3.76
CA GLY A 27 26.80 -24.71 -5.15
C GLY A 27 26.74 -23.20 -5.40
N PRO A 28 26.81 -22.74 -6.67
CA PRO A 28 26.67 -21.33 -6.97
C PRO A 28 25.39 -20.81 -6.32
N GLU A 29 25.52 -19.94 -5.32
CA GLU A 29 24.38 -19.25 -4.74
C GLU A 29 23.72 -18.49 -5.88
N THR A 30 22.58 -18.98 -6.35
CA THR A 30 21.70 -18.20 -7.22
C THR A 30 21.47 -16.87 -6.52
N PRO A 31 21.82 -15.72 -7.15
CA PRO A 31 21.60 -14.42 -6.53
C PRO A 31 20.14 -14.34 -6.11
N VAL A 32 19.89 -14.23 -4.81
CA VAL A 32 18.55 -13.92 -4.32
C VAL A 32 18.21 -12.56 -4.92
N PRO A 33 17.17 -12.43 -5.75
CA PRO A 33 16.80 -11.13 -6.28
C PRO A 33 16.55 -10.19 -5.10
N PRO A 34 17.04 -8.94 -5.15
CA PRO A 34 16.81 -7.99 -4.07
C PRO A 34 15.31 -7.93 -3.77
N SER A 35 14.96 -7.92 -2.49
CA SER A 35 13.58 -7.69 -2.07
C SER A 35 13.11 -6.36 -2.68
N PRO A 36 11.90 -6.30 -3.26
CA PRO A 36 11.36 -5.06 -3.78
C PRO A 36 11.43 -3.97 -2.69
N PRO A 37 11.83 -2.73 -3.05
CA PRO A 37 11.85 -1.63 -2.08
C PRO A 37 10.41 -1.28 -1.70
N ASP A 38 10.12 -1.20 -0.39
CA ASP A 38 8.81 -0.78 0.12
C ASP A 38 8.32 0.51 -0.56
N PHE A 39 7.01 0.75 -0.57
CA PHE A 39 6.40 1.98 -1.11
C PHE A 39 5.56 2.70 -0.07
N HIS A 40 5.37 4.00 -0.29
CA HIS A 40 4.53 4.87 0.50
C HIS A 40 3.28 5.26 -0.30
N TYR A 41 2.09 4.96 0.22
CA TYR A 41 0.84 5.24 -0.46
C TYR A 41 -0.22 5.86 0.45
N ILE A 42 -0.67 7.06 0.09
CA ILE A 42 -1.81 7.73 0.71
C ILE A 42 -2.97 7.79 -0.29
N SER A 43 -4.16 7.42 0.16
CA SER A 43 -5.38 7.66 -0.61
C SER A 43 -6.35 8.52 0.16
N LEU A 44 -6.76 9.62 -0.45
CA LEU A 44 -7.83 10.51 0.00
C LEU A 44 -9.04 10.32 -0.90
N GLY A 45 -10.22 10.67 -0.38
CA GLY A 45 -11.40 10.76 -1.20
C GLY A 45 -12.71 10.43 -0.50
N ASP A 46 -13.71 10.24 -1.34
CA ASP A 46 -15.08 9.98 -0.95
C ASP A 46 -15.40 8.49 -0.76
N SER A 47 -16.68 8.15 -0.93
CA SER A 47 -17.23 6.79 -0.95
C SER A 47 -16.47 5.78 -1.83
N LEU A 48 -15.94 6.16 -2.99
CA LEU A 48 -15.22 5.24 -3.88
C LEU A 48 -13.84 4.88 -3.33
N ALA A 49 -13.14 5.87 -2.75
CA ALA A 49 -11.87 5.64 -2.06
C ALA A 49 -12.09 4.81 -0.78
N ALA A 50 -13.17 5.10 -0.05
CA ALA A 50 -13.58 4.38 1.15
C ALA A 50 -14.02 2.94 0.86
N GLY A 51 -14.51 2.63 -0.35
CA GLY A 51 -15.03 1.30 -0.69
C GLY A 51 -16.46 1.09 -0.24
N VAL A 52 -17.32 2.11 -0.40
CA VAL A 52 -18.76 1.96 -0.17
C VAL A 52 -19.32 0.98 -1.21
N GLN A 53 -20.02 -0.05 -0.74
CA GLN A 53 -20.81 -0.97 -1.58
C GLN A 53 -22.13 -1.26 -0.90
N ASP A 54 -23.21 -1.34 -1.67
CA ASP A 54 -24.58 -1.54 -1.17
C ASP A 54 -24.97 -0.56 -0.04
N GLY A 55 -24.45 0.67 -0.11
CA GLY A 55 -24.69 1.72 0.90
C GLY A 55 -23.91 1.56 2.21
N THR A 56 -22.98 0.61 2.30
CA THR A 56 -22.21 0.31 3.50
C THR A 56 -20.70 0.40 3.28
N THR A 57 -19.95 0.74 4.34
CA THR A 57 -18.48 0.67 4.38
C THR A 57 -18.07 -0.19 5.56
N ASN A 58 -17.52 -1.37 5.28
CA ASN A 58 -17.11 -2.34 6.30
C ASN A 58 -15.96 -3.22 5.79
N GLU A 59 -15.54 -4.19 6.60
CA GLU A 59 -14.37 -5.02 6.33
C GLU A 59 -14.54 -5.93 5.11
N HIS A 60 -15.77 -6.11 4.64
CA HIS A 60 -16.06 -6.85 3.42
C HIS A 60 -15.97 -5.95 2.19
N THR A 61 -16.42 -4.70 2.28
CA THR A 61 -16.46 -3.78 1.12
C THR A 61 -15.16 -3.01 0.93
N GLN A 62 -14.52 -2.56 2.01
CA GLN A 62 -13.30 -1.74 1.98
C GLN A 62 -12.13 -2.41 1.23
N PRO A 63 -11.87 -3.72 1.37
CA PRO A 63 -10.80 -4.38 0.60
C PRO A 63 -11.01 -4.39 -0.91
N HIS A 64 -12.21 -4.05 -1.38
CA HIS A 64 -12.57 -3.95 -2.79
C HIS A 64 -12.66 -2.49 -3.27
N SER A 65 -12.29 -1.51 -2.46
CA SER A 65 -12.19 -0.13 -2.90
C SER A 65 -11.15 0.03 -4.00
N TYR A 66 -11.31 1.04 -4.87
CA TYR A 66 -10.31 1.36 -5.90
C TYR A 66 -8.92 1.54 -5.28
N ALA A 67 -8.85 2.26 -4.15
CA ALA A 67 -7.61 2.52 -3.45
C ALA A 67 -6.97 1.22 -2.92
N ALA A 68 -7.77 0.32 -2.32
CA ALA A 68 -7.28 -0.97 -1.86
C ALA A 68 -6.80 -1.88 -3.00
N ILE A 69 -7.49 -1.86 -4.14
CA ILE A 69 -7.09 -2.61 -5.34
C ILE A 69 -5.77 -2.07 -5.89
N LEU A 70 -5.64 -0.75 -6.05
CA LEU A 70 -4.42 -0.11 -6.52
C LEU A 70 -3.26 -0.43 -5.59
N ALA A 71 -3.46 -0.28 -4.28
CA ALA A 71 -2.47 -0.58 -3.28
C ALA A 71 -2.00 -2.04 -3.34
N LYS A 72 -2.92 -3.00 -3.53
CA LYS A 72 -2.56 -4.41 -3.74
C LYS A 72 -1.73 -4.64 -5.00
N GLN A 73 -1.94 -3.88 -6.07
CA GLN A 73 -1.11 -3.99 -7.27
C GLN A 73 0.27 -3.36 -7.05
N LEU A 74 0.33 -2.19 -6.40
CA LEU A 74 1.58 -1.55 -6.02
C LEU A 74 2.41 -2.48 -5.12
N ALA A 75 1.78 -3.16 -4.17
CA ALA A 75 2.46 -4.10 -3.29
C ALA A 75 3.04 -5.34 -4.02
N LYS A 76 2.49 -5.73 -5.17
CA LYS A 76 3.10 -6.77 -6.01
C LYS A 76 4.37 -6.30 -6.70
N ALA A 77 4.46 -5.01 -7.02
CA ALA A 77 5.60 -4.42 -7.71
C ALA A 77 6.71 -3.99 -6.73
N TYR A 78 6.31 -3.45 -5.57
CA TYR A 78 7.20 -2.79 -4.60
C TYR A 78 7.23 -3.50 -3.23
N GLY A 79 6.48 -4.59 -3.00
CA GLY A 79 6.39 -5.19 -1.67
C GLY A 79 5.60 -4.31 -0.69
N GLY A 80 5.89 -4.40 0.60
CA GLY A 80 5.25 -3.61 1.65
C GLY A 80 3.91 -4.11 2.18
N THR A 81 3.53 -3.58 3.36
CA THR A 81 2.26 -3.86 4.04
C THR A 81 1.39 -2.61 4.10
N LEU A 82 0.13 -2.77 3.73
CA LEU A 82 -0.87 -1.70 3.73
C LEU A 82 -1.71 -1.74 4.99
N THR A 83 -2.02 -0.56 5.51
CA THR A 83 -2.93 -0.42 6.64
C THR A 83 -4.21 0.27 6.20
N MET A 84 -5.31 -0.48 6.26
CA MET A 84 -6.66 0.03 6.00
C MET A 84 -7.38 0.28 7.32
N PRO A 85 -8.18 1.36 7.45
CA PRO A 85 -9.03 1.58 8.61
C PRO A 85 -10.28 0.70 8.50
N LEU A 86 -10.12 -0.61 8.72
CA LEU A 86 -11.21 -1.56 8.52
C LEU A 86 -12.31 -1.30 9.56
N LEU A 87 -13.49 -0.96 9.09
CA LEU A 87 -14.70 -0.80 9.89
C LEU A 87 -15.38 -2.16 9.97
N ALA A 88 -15.78 -2.59 11.14
CA ALA A 88 -16.57 -3.79 11.34
C ALA A 88 -18.00 -3.57 10.83
N VAL A 89 -18.71 -4.64 10.47
CA VAL A 89 -20.12 -4.59 10.04
C VAL A 89 -21.01 -3.88 11.07
N ASP A 90 -20.72 -4.04 12.36
CA ASP A 90 -21.41 -3.40 13.47
C ASP A 90 -20.95 -1.95 13.73
N GLY A 91 -19.97 -1.44 12.98
CA GLY A 91 -19.56 -0.03 12.95
C GLY A 91 -18.16 0.29 13.49
N PRO A 92 -17.68 -0.29 14.60
CA PRO A 92 -16.37 0.02 15.18
C PRO A 92 -15.21 -0.22 14.22
N ARG A 93 -14.10 0.49 14.42
CA ARG A 93 -12.86 0.17 13.71
C ARG A 93 -12.19 -1.06 14.31
N LYS A 94 -11.78 -2.01 13.46
CA LYS A 94 -11.14 -3.28 13.84
C LYS A 94 -9.70 -3.13 14.29
N ASN A 95 -9.00 -2.11 13.81
CA ASN A 95 -7.59 -1.83 14.08
C ASN A 95 -7.37 -0.37 14.49
N PRO A 96 -7.92 0.08 15.64
CA PRO A 96 -7.91 1.48 16.04
C PRO A 96 -6.49 2.04 16.25
N ASP A 97 -5.55 1.19 16.68
CA ASP A 97 -4.17 1.58 16.99
C ASP A 97 -3.24 1.61 15.77
N LYS A 98 -3.72 1.14 14.61
CA LYS A 98 -2.90 1.06 13.39
C LYS A 98 -3.11 2.31 12.55
N VAL A 99 -2.05 3.08 12.32
CA VAL A 99 -2.09 4.28 11.47
C VAL A 99 -2.54 3.92 10.03
N PRO A 100 -3.68 4.44 9.56
CA PRO A 100 -4.22 4.12 8.26
C PRO A 100 -3.52 4.93 7.18
N THR A 101 -3.41 4.38 5.97
CA THR A 101 -2.92 5.12 4.80
C THR A 101 -3.96 5.24 3.69
N LEU A 102 -5.05 4.46 3.77
CA LEU A 102 -6.29 4.72 3.03
C LEU A 102 -7.20 5.57 3.91
N LEU A 103 -7.33 6.84 3.56
CA LEU A 103 -8.03 7.86 4.36
C LEU A 103 -9.43 8.18 3.83
N GLY A 104 -9.87 7.54 2.75
CA GLY A 104 -11.18 7.79 2.12
C GLY A 104 -12.35 7.69 3.11
N ILE A 105 -13.25 8.66 3.06
CA ILE A 105 -14.43 8.77 3.94
C ILE A 105 -15.67 8.93 3.07
N SER A 106 -16.73 8.17 3.36
CA SER A 106 -17.97 8.30 2.59
C SER A 106 -18.64 9.65 2.85
N GLY A 107 -19.06 10.32 1.78
CA GLY A 107 -19.73 11.62 1.84
C GLY A 107 -18.81 12.83 1.71
N GLU A 108 -17.50 12.62 1.48
CA GLU A 108 -16.57 13.73 1.26
C GLU A 108 -16.76 14.43 -0.09
N ASP A 109 -16.51 15.73 -0.11
CA ASP A 109 -16.31 16.58 -1.27
C ASP A 109 -15.02 17.42 -1.11
N SER A 110 -14.74 18.29 -2.08
CA SER A 110 -13.50 19.10 -2.06
C SER A 110 -13.37 20.04 -0.86
N GLY A 111 -14.47 20.48 -0.25
CA GLY A 111 -14.45 21.31 0.95
C GLY A 111 -14.29 20.47 2.21
N SER A 112 -15.09 19.40 2.32
CA SER A 112 -15.12 18.59 3.53
C SER A 112 -13.79 17.89 3.83
N ILE A 113 -12.99 17.54 2.82
CA ILE A 113 -11.66 16.91 3.01
C ILE A 113 -10.70 17.75 3.86
N TYR A 114 -10.93 19.07 3.94
CA TYR A 114 -10.17 20.01 4.76
C TYR A 114 -10.95 20.50 5.97
N GLU A 115 -12.26 20.72 5.82
CA GLU A 115 -13.08 21.38 6.84
C GLU A 115 -13.61 20.42 7.91
N THR A 116 -13.95 19.18 7.54
CA THR A 116 -14.50 18.21 8.48
C THR A 116 -13.38 17.46 9.18
N LYS A 117 -13.44 17.38 10.51
CA LYS A 117 -12.33 16.91 11.33
C LYS A 117 -12.74 15.81 12.28
N ALA A 118 -11.89 14.80 12.40
CA ALA A 118 -11.86 13.92 13.55
C ALA A 118 -11.47 14.73 14.79
N THR A 119 -12.12 14.45 15.90
CA THR A 119 -11.99 15.16 17.17
C THR A 119 -10.75 14.74 17.95
N GLY A 120 -10.26 13.52 17.72
CA GLY A 120 -9.18 12.95 18.52
C GLY A 120 -9.65 12.26 19.80
N GLU A 121 -10.96 12.20 20.03
CA GLU A 121 -11.54 11.51 21.17
C GLU A 121 -11.47 9.98 21.01
N PRO A 122 -11.38 9.21 22.12
CA PRO A 122 -11.44 7.75 22.09
C PRO A 122 -12.66 7.24 21.33
N LEU A 123 -12.47 6.17 20.53
CA LEU A 123 -13.55 5.63 19.70
C LEU A 123 -14.65 4.99 20.55
N THR A 124 -15.89 5.36 20.22
CA THR A 124 -17.12 4.76 20.73
C THR A 124 -17.99 4.29 19.56
N SER A 125 -19.08 3.56 19.82
CA SER A 125 -20.05 3.18 18.78
C SER A 125 -20.74 4.37 18.12
N ALA A 126 -20.74 5.54 18.76
CA ALA A 126 -21.33 6.79 18.25
C ALA A 126 -20.31 7.69 17.54
N SER A 127 -19.04 7.31 17.50
CA SER A 127 -17.98 8.10 16.86
C SER A 127 -18.26 8.28 15.37
N SER A 128 -17.91 9.46 14.87
CA SER A 128 -18.11 9.82 13.47
C SER A 128 -17.28 8.94 12.53
N LEU A 129 -17.63 8.90 11.24
CA LEU A 129 -16.79 8.24 10.24
C LEU A 129 -15.37 8.84 10.23
N HIS A 130 -15.23 10.14 10.47
CA HIS A 130 -13.93 10.79 10.57
C HIS A 130 -13.09 10.25 11.72
N ASP A 131 -13.66 10.18 12.93
CA ASP A 131 -12.94 9.65 14.09
C ASP A 131 -12.51 8.20 13.84
N ARG A 132 -13.45 7.36 13.38
CA ARG A 132 -13.18 5.95 13.13
C ARG A 132 -12.14 5.76 12.02
N THR A 133 -12.23 6.51 10.93
CA THR A 133 -11.31 6.36 9.79
C THR A 133 -9.94 6.95 10.06
N LEU A 134 -9.86 8.10 10.71
CA LEU A 134 -8.60 8.84 10.91
C LEU A 134 -7.87 8.48 12.21
N ALA A 135 -8.48 7.68 13.09
CA ALA A 135 -7.76 7.15 14.25
C ALA A 135 -6.47 6.40 13.82
N PRO A 136 -5.43 6.37 14.65
CA PRO A 136 -5.25 7.17 15.85
C PRO A 136 -4.63 8.55 15.56
N ILE A 137 -4.56 9.00 14.30
CA ILE A 137 -3.79 10.20 13.89
C ILE A 137 -4.21 11.45 14.68
N ALA A 138 -5.51 11.62 14.92
CA ALA A 138 -6.06 12.74 15.67
C ALA A 138 -5.81 12.65 17.19
N PHE A 139 -5.42 11.49 17.72
CA PHE A 139 -5.23 11.29 19.15
C PHE A 139 -3.99 12.02 19.67
N SER A 140 -3.98 12.27 20.98
CA SER A 140 -2.93 13.02 21.68
C SER A 140 -1.51 12.45 21.51
N GLU A 141 -1.42 11.13 21.34
CA GLU A 141 -0.18 10.38 21.15
C GLU A 141 0.41 10.57 19.74
N TYR A 142 -0.37 11.12 18.80
CA TYR A 142 0.00 11.32 17.40
C TYR A 142 0.04 12.81 17.06
N ARG A 143 -1.09 13.42 16.64
CA ARG A 143 -1.17 14.86 16.38
C ARG A 143 -1.65 15.66 17.59
N GLY A 144 -2.58 15.10 18.37
CA GLY A 144 -3.20 15.80 19.50
C GLY A 144 -4.03 17.02 19.13
N GLU A 145 -4.55 17.05 17.90
CA GLU A 145 -5.43 18.12 17.43
C GLU A 145 -6.44 17.58 16.41
N ALA A 146 -7.53 18.33 16.26
CA ALA A 146 -8.58 17.98 15.30
C ALA A 146 -8.00 17.82 13.89
N THR A 147 -8.32 16.70 13.24
CA THR A 147 -7.64 16.24 12.03
C THR A 147 -8.62 16.00 10.90
N SER A 148 -8.48 16.75 9.80
CA SER A 148 -9.17 16.47 8.54
C SER A 148 -8.50 15.35 7.74
N GLN A 149 -9.13 14.91 6.65
CA GLN A 149 -8.54 13.94 5.74
C GLN A 149 -7.24 14.49 5.10
N LEU A 150 -7.23 15.77 4.73
CA LEU A 150 -6.04 16.45 4.21
C LEU A 150 -4.95 16.60 5.27
N ASP A 151 -5.31 16.98 6.50
CA ASP A 151 -4.34 17.08 7.61
C ASP A 151 -3.66 15.73 7.88
N ALA A 152 -4.43 14.64 7.88
CA ALA A 152 -3.91 13.29 8.05
C ALA A 152 -2.94 12.89 6.92
N ALA A 153 -3.28 13.23 5.67
CA ALA A 153 -2.42 12.97 4.53
C ALA A 153 -1.10 13.75 4.59
N LEU A 154 -1.17 15.03 4.95
CA LEU A 154 0.03 15.87 5.12
C LEU A 154 0.89 15.37 6.28
N TRP A 155 0.28 14.96 7.39
CA TRP A 155 1.00 14.37 8.52
C TRP A 155 1.71 13.07 8.11
N LEU A 156 1.06 12.19 7.33
CA LEU A 156 1.70 10.98 6.79
C LEU A 156 2.86 11.32 5.85
N ALA A 157 2.66 12.27 4.93
CA ALA A 157 3.69 12.71 4.00
C ALA A 157 4.92 13.27 4.73
N GLU A 158 4.71 14.05 5.79
CA GLU A 158 5.77 14.59 6.64
C GLU A 158 6.58 13.46 7.31
N LYS A 159 5.93 12.36 7.73
CA LYS A 159 6.64 11.18 8.28
C LYS A 159 7.51 10.46 7.26
N TRP A 160 7.26 10.65 5.96
CA TRP A 160 7.98 9.99 4.88
C TRP A 160 8.92 10.91 4.12
N LYS A 161 9.01 12.20 4.51
CA LYS A 161 9.83 13.19 3.78
C LYS A 161 11.33 12.84 3.76
N ASP A 162 11.82 12.20 4.82
CA ASP A 162 13.22 11.80 4.98
C ASP A 162 13.43 10.30 4.68
N SER A 163 12.41 9.62 4.10
CA SER A 163 12.58 8.23 3.65
C SER A 163 13.59 8.16 2.50
N ASP A 164 14.10 6.94 2.23
CA ASP A 164 14.96 6.70 1.07
C ASP A 164 14.35 7.32 -0.21
N PRO A 165 15.07 8.19 -0.94
CA PRO A 165 14.58 8.82 -2.17
C PRO A 165 14.20 7.82 -3.27
N SER A 166 14.72 6.59 -3.23
CA SER A 166 14.37 5.52 -4.15
C SER A 166 13.01 4.86 -3.84
N VAL A 167 12.48 5.07 -2.63
CA VAL A 167 11.15 4.58 -2.24
C VAL A 167 10.07 5.41 -2.93
N PRO A 168 9.20 4.79 -3.76
CA PRO A 168 8.10 5.50 -4.40
C PRO A 168 7.13 6.05 -3.38
N LYS A 169 6.75 7.31 -3.56
CA LYS A 169 5.72 8.00 -2.77
C LYS A 169 4.54 8.25 -3.70
N ILE A 170 3.35 7.83 -3.32
CA ILE A 170 2.17 7.86 -4.18
C ILE A 170 1.01 8.45 -3.40
N MET A 171 0.33 9.44 -3.98
CA MET A 171 -0.88 10.01 -3.42
C MET A 171 -2.01 9.94 -4.44
N THR A 172 -3.19 9.55 -4.00
CA THR A 172 -4.40 9.56 -4.87
C THR A 172 -5.50 10.34 -4.18
N LEU A 173 -6.25 11.10 -4.96
CA LEU A 173 -7.46 11.78 -4.52
C LEU A 173 -8.60 11.40 -5.45
N TRP A 174 -9.72 10.97 -4.88
CA TRP A 174 -10.95 10.68 -5.63
C TRP A 174 -12.13 11.42 -5.02
N LEU A 175 -12.76 12.31 -5.80
CA LEU A 175 -13.92 13.07 -5.36
C LEU A 175 -14.92 13.22 -6.51
N ASN A 176 -16.22 13.08 -6.23
CA ASN A 176 -17.31 13.43 -7.16
C ASN A 176 -17.22 12.73 -8.54
N ASN A 177 -16.83 11.44 -8.55
CA ASN A 177 -16.62 10.64 -9.76
C ASN A 177 -15.49 11.12 -10.68
N ASP A 178 -14.62 12.02 -10.22
CA ASP A 178 -13.40 12.40 -10.91
C ASP A 178 -12.17 11.96 -10.11
N VAL A 179 -11.13 11.56 -10.85
CA VAL A 179 -9.88 11.08 -10.28
C VAL A 179 -8.84 12.16 -10.44
N LEU A 180 -8.56 12.86 -9.35
CA LEU A 180 -7.34 13.65 -9.24
C LEU A 180 -6.24 12.74 -8.68
N GLY A 181 -5.77 11.82 -9.51
CA GLY A 181 -4.60 10.98 -9.20
C GLY A 181 -3.31 11.73 -9.52
N SER A 182 -2.41 11.89 -8.53
CA SER A 182 -1.08 12.44 -8.77
C SER A 182 -0.02 11.48 -8.24
N VAL A 183 0.71 10.83 -9.15
CA VAL A 183 1.92 10.09 -8.78
C VAL A 183 3.03 11.11 -8.62
N VAL A 184 3.33 11.51 -7.38
CA VAL A 184 4.47 12.37 -7.08
C VAL A 184 5.62 11.48 -6.64
N GLN A 185 6.47 11.06 -7.57
CA GLN A 185 7.80 10.60 -7.21
C GLN A 185 8.60 11.82 -6.73
N ILE A 186 8.64 12.02 -5.41
CA ILE A 186 9.50 13.01 -4.73
C ILE A 186 10.85 12.39 -4.45
#